data_AF-A0A5C8AA32-F1
#
_entry.id   AF-A0A5C8AA32-F1
#
_cell.length_a   1.000
_cell.length_b   1.000
_cell.length_c   1.000
_cell.angle_alpha   90.00
_cell.angle_beta   90.00
_cell.angle_gamma   90.00
#
_symmetry.space_group_name_H-M   'P 1'
#
loop_
_entity.id
_entity.type
_entity.pdbx_description
1 polymer ?
#
loop_
_entity_poly.entity_id
_entity_poly.type
_entity_poly.pdbx_seq_one_letter_code
_entity_poly.pdbx_strand_id
1 'polypeptide(L)'
;MNFARPKQTFQDWFTQQWVILWGRKILPEETTWLMGPFGNVNGIGEDFIYQLAEKEQLLVQRETKDKGLLPSIAQLNLKEDDLERLSSKVIQFYETTARYSLQLKVNWNPFFKFFGVLVNKLFSKRINQLNIPTKTIADESALKSEIITLADPKTNELVYTIWFRTVKATGQVIYSGIYGTCTLPSGETCVIAVFPLPNGNATVIMNPKVEANGALTLDSSGKKFGDAGFYFCLKDANGNYWSQFVRSFRDRLTIGEENHQLIAKQTLTLWHLRALTFTYKIGL
;
A
#
# COMPACT_ATOMS: atom_id res chain seq x y z
N MET A 1 -18.74 26.49 -1.31
CA MET A 1 -18.83 25.10 -1.84
C MET A 1 -17.43 24.48 -1.80
N ASN A 2 -17.32 23.23 -1.34
CA ASN A 2 -16.03 22.52 -1.28
C ASN A 2 -15.76 21.90 -2.65
N PHE A 3 -14.59 22.18 -3.22
CA PHE A 3 -14.22 21.71 -4.55
C PHE A 3 -12.78 21.20 -4.58
N ALA A 4 -12.55 20.15 -5.37
CA ALA A 4 -11.23 19.72 -5.81
C ALA A 4 -10.53 20.81 -6.64
N ARG A 5 -9.20 20.81 -6.61
CA ARG A 5 -8.38 21.81 -7.31
C ARG A 5 -8.57 21.71 -8.84
N PRO A 6 -8.77 22.81 -9.57
CA PRO A 6 -9.13 22.76 -10.99
C PRO A 6 -7.97 22.42 -11.94
N LYS A 7 -6.72 22.70 -11.57
CA LYS A 7 -5.53 22.43 -12.40
C LYS A 7 -5.05 20.98 -12.27
N GLN A 8 -5.84 20.02 -12.75
CA GLN A 8 -5.48 18.60 -12.81
C GLN A 8 -6.26 17.89 -13.93
N THR A 9 -5.94 16.63 -14.21
CA THR A 9 -6.70 15.84 -15.19
C THR A 9 -8.15 15.66 -14.73
N PHE A 10 -9.07 15.56 -15.69
CA PHE A 10 -10.50 15.43 -15.42
C PHE A 10 -10.82 14.22 -14.51
N GLN A 11 -10.14 13.10 -14.68
CA GLN A 11 -10.36 11.88 -13.88
C GLN A 11 -9.99 12.07 -12.40
N ASP A 12 -8.86 12.73 -12.13
CA ASP A 12 -8.42 13.01 -10.76
C ASP A 12 -9.36 14.01 -10.11
N TRP A 13 -9.75 15.04 -10.85
CA TRP A 13 -10.75 15.99 -10.40
C TRP A 13 -12.06 15.30 -10.07
N PHE A 14 -12.57 14.44 -10.97
CA PHE A 14 -13.82 13.72 -10.76
C PHE A 14 -13.75 12.80 -9.53
N THR A 15 -12.64 12.07 -9.38
CA THR A 15 -12.43 11.17 -8.23
C THR A 15 -12.37 11.96 -6.92
N GLN A 16 -11.65 13.08 -6.91
CA GLN A 16 -11.58 13.95 -5.73
C GLN A 16 -12.93 14.59 -5.40
N GLN A 17 -13.70 15.03 -6.42
CA GLN A 17 -15.05 15.53 -6.18
C GLN A 17 -15.96 14.44 -5.63
N TRP A 18 -15.86 13.21 -6.13
CA TRP A 18 -16.61 12.08 -5.58
C TRP A 18 -16.28 11.85 -4.10
N VAL A 19 -14.99 11.91 -3.72
CA VAL A 19 -14.58 11.80 -2.31
C VAL A 19 -15.09 12.99 -1.47
N ILE A 20 -15.11 14.22 -2.00
CA ILE A 20 -15.65 15.39 -1.28
C ILE A 20 -17.17 15.27 -1.10
N LEU A 21 -17.89 14.82 -2.13
CA LEU A 21 -19.35 14.74 -2.12
C LEU A 21 -19.88 13.58 -1.29
N TRP A 22 -19.22 12.42 -1.36
CA TRP A 22 -19.69 11.17 -0.74
C TRP A 22 -18.86 10.74 0.47
N GLY A 23 -17.76 11.42 0.73
CA GLY A 23 -16.92 11.21 1.89
C GLY A 23 -17.28 12.11 3.06
N ARG A 24 -16.35 12.17 4.01
CA ARG A 24 -16.48 12.97 5.23
C ARG A 24 -15.31 13.92 5.37
N LYS A 25 -15.59 15.11 5.88
CA LYS A 25 -14.54 16.03 6.33
C LYS A 25 -13.85 15.43 7.55
N ILE A 26 -12.52 15.50 7.60
CA ILE A 26 -11.70 14.98 8.69
C ILE A 26 -10.79 16.08 9.24
N LEU A 27 -10.41 15.94 10.50
CA LEU A 27 -9.41 16.75 11.17
C LEU A 27 -8.13 15.90 11.30
N PRO A 28 -7.00 16.30 10.67
CA PRO A 28 -5.77 15.52 10.70
C PRO A 28 -5.31 15.10 12.09
N GLU A 29 -5.50 15.96 13.09
CA GLU A 29 -5.19 15.74 14.50
C GLU A 29 -6.04 14.63 15.15
N GLU A 30 -7.28 14.43 14.71
CA GLU A 30 -8.17 13.36 15.21
C GLU A 30 -8.06 12.06 14.41
N THR A 31 -7.49 12.13 13.20
CA THR A 31 -7.36 10.99 12.27
C THR A 31 -5.92 10.66 11.93
N THR A 32 -4.99 10.85 12.87
CA THR A 32 -3.55 10.58 12.67
C THR A 32 -3.27 9.17 12.16
N TRP A 33 -4.06 8.19 12.61
CA TRP A 33 -4.02 6.78 12.17
C TRP A 33 -4.25 6.58 10.66
N LEU A 34 -4.84 7.57 9.98
CA LEU A 34 -5.17 7.55 8.56
C LEU A 34 -4.30 8.51 7.74
N MET A 35 -3.59 9.43 8.42
CA MET A 35 -2.79 10.43 7.73
C MET A 35 -1.54 9.80 7.14
N GLY A 36 -1.23 10.20 5.91
CA GLY A 36 -0.03 9.81 5.19
C GLY A 36 0.32 10.90 4.18
N PRO A 37 1.49 10.85 3.56
CA PRO A 37 1.90 11.90 2.64
C PRO A 37 1.01 11.92 1.40
N PHE A 38 0.77 13.13 0.88
CA PHE A 38 -0.08 13.35 -0.27
C PHE A 38 0.78 13.56 -1.52
N GLY A 39 0.35 12.97 -2.63
CA GLY A 39 1.03 13.11 -3.91
C GLY A 39 0.87 14.50 -4.50
N ASN A 40 1.88 14.95 -5.22
CA ASN A 40 1.81 16.16 -6.01
C ASN A 40 1.17 15.89 -7.38
N VAL A 41 0.66 16.94 -8.01
CA VAL A 41 0.05 16.87 -9.35
C VAL A 41 1.09 16.43 -10.41
N ASN A 42 2.36 16.79 -10.24
CA ASN A 42 3.39 16.60 -11.27
C ASN A 42 4.47 15.55 -10.91
N GLY A 43 4.31 14.80 -9.81
CA GLY A 43 5.31 13.82 -9.37
C GLY A 43 4.63 12.56 -8.84
N ILE A 44 4.87 11.44 -9.51
CA ILE A 44 4.32 10.12 -9.20
C ILE A 44 5.42 9.07 -9.31
N GLY A 45 5.24 7.91 -8.70
CA GLY A 45 6.25 6.85 -8.73
C GLY A 45 7.52 7.26 -7.99
N GLU A 46 8.64 7.30 -8.71
CA GLU A 46 9.96 7.61 -8.14
C GLU A 46 10.12 9.11 -7.82
N ASP A 47 9.66 10.01 -8.68
CA ASP A 47 9.76 11.46 -8.48
C ASP A 47 9.07 11.91 -7.18
N PHE A 48 7.99 11.23 -6.81
CA PHE A 48 7.30 11.47 -5.55
C PHE A 48 8.23 11.27 -4.34
N ILE A 49 9.10 10.26 -4.37
CA ILE A 49 9.98 9.93 -3.24
C ILE A 49 10.95 11.09 -2.99
N TYR A 50 11.55 11.63 -4.06
CA TYR A 50 12.46 12.77 -3.96
C TYR A 50 11.73 14.06 -3.57
N GLN A 51 10.52 14.29 -4.12
CA GLN A 51 9.71 15.45 -3.72
C GLN A 51 9.28 15.40 -2.25
N LEU A 52 8.93 14.21 -1.75
CA LEU A 52 8.61 14.00 -0.34
C LEU A 52 9.84 14.28 0.53
N ALA A 53 10.98 13.71 0.15
CA ALA A 53 12.24 13.91 0.87
C ALA A 53 12.66 15.39 0.89
N GLU A 54 12.58 16.11 -0.23
CA GLU A 54 12.89 17.54 -0.29
C GLU A 54 11.92 18.37 0.58
N LYS A 55 10.62 18.12 0.45
CA LYS A 55 9.58 18.84 1.19
C LYS A 55 9.73 18.69 2.71
N GLU A 56 10.13 17.52 3.17
CA GLU A 56 10.24 17.18 4.59
C GLU A 56 11.71 17.16 5.08
N GLN A 57 12.66 17.57 4.22
CA GLN A 57 14.08 17.65 4.51
C GLN A 57 14.69 16.31 4.98
N LEU A 58 14.27 15.21 4.35
CA LEU A 58 14.71 13.85 4.66
C LEU A 58 15.84 13.38 3.74
N LEU A 59 16.68 12.49 4.26
CA LEU A 59 17.72 11.81 3.49
C LEU A 59 17.13 10.56 2.81
N VAL A 60 17.29 10.47 1.48
CA VAL A 60 16.93 9.28 0.71
C VAL A 60 18.04 8.24 0.80
N GLN A 61 17.70 7.04 1.27
CA GLN A 61 18.60 5.89 1.34
C GLN A 61 18.05 4.77 0.44
N ARG A 62 18.89 4.30 -0.48
CA ARG A 62 18.55 3.27 -1.48
C ARG A 62 19.45 2.06 -1.34
N GLU A 63 19.07 0.97 -2.00
CA GLU A 63 19.85 -0.28 -2.06
C GLU A 63 20.21 -0.86 -0.67
N THR A 64 19.39 -0.57 0.34
CA THR A 64 19.59 -1.05 1.70
C THR A 64 19.20 -2.53 1.77
N LYS A 65 20.20 -3.42 1.73
CA LYS A 65 19.96 -4.88 1.68
C LYS A 65 19.34 -5.46 2.96
N ASP A 66 19.41 -4.74 4.08
CA ASP A 66 18.99 -5.23 5.40
C ASP A 66 17.75 -4.51 5.94
N LYS A 67 16.98 -3.84 5.07
CA LYS A 67 15.73 -3.18 5.45
C LYS A 67 14.53 -3.98 4.96
N GLY A 68 13.42 -3.84 5.67
CA GLY A 68 12.15 -4.46 5.32
C GLY A 68 11.01 -3.47 5.39
N LEU A 69 9.80 -3.98 5.13
CA LEU A 69 8.55 -3.22 5.23
C LEU A 69 8.30 -2.71 6.65
N LEU A 70 8.75 -3.47 7.64
CA LEU A 70 8.68 -3.10 9.05
C LEU A 70 10.10 -3.09 9.63
N PRO A 71 10.45 -2.10 10.49
CA PRO A 71 11.69 -2.14 11.25
C PRO A 71 11.78 -3.32 12.20
N SER A 72 10.64 -3.68 12.81
CA SER A 72 10.51 -4.90 13.60
C SER A 72 9.05 -5.37 13.61
N ILE A 73 8.85 -6.70 13.63
CA ILE A 73 7.53 -7.30 13.78
C ILE A 73 6.88 -6.95 15.12
N ALA A 74 7.67 -6.61 16.15
CA ALA A 74 7.19 -6.18 17.45
C ALA A 74 6.31 -4.92 17.36
N GLN A 75 6.48 -4.10 16.33
CA GLN A 75 5.62 -2.93 16.08
C GLN A 75 4.16 -3.28 15.79
N LEU A 76 3.85 -4.53 15.45
CA LEU A 76 2.46 -4.98 15.28
C LEU A 76 1.72 -5.19 16.60
N ASN A 77 2.44 -5.15 17.74
CA ASN A 77 1.86 -5.36 19.07
C ASN A 77 0.97 -6.62 19.14
N LEU A 78 1.46 -7.71 18.53
CA LEU A 78 0.78 -9.00 18.57
C LEU A 78 0.76 -9.55 19.98
N LYS A 79 -0.22 -10.40 20.29
CA LYS A 79 -0.24 -11.16 21.55
C LYS A 79 0.98 -12.07 21.62
N GLU A 80 1.44 -12.38 22.84
CA GLU A 80 2.62 -13.23 23.06
C GLU A 80 2.47 -14.60 22.39
N ASP A 81 1.36 -15.30 22.62
CA ASP A 81 1.03 -16.58 21.97
C ASP A 81 0.99 -16.48 20.41
N ASP A 82 0.60 -15.32 19.88
CA ASP A 82 0.57 -15.10 18.42
C ASP A 82 1.99 -14.89 17.89
N LEU A 83 2.82 -14.15 18.63
CA LEU A 83 4.21 -13.89 18.27
C LEU A 83 5.06 -15.16 18.32
N GLU A 84 4.90 -16.00 19.35
CA GLU A 84 5.60 -17.30 19.46
C GLU A 84 5.24 -18.26 18.33
N ARG A 85 4.00 -18.20 17.86
CA ARG A 85 3.49 -19.04 16.78
C ARG A 85 3.85 -18.53 15.39
N LEU A 86 4.14 -17.24 15.25
CA LEU A 86 4.45 -16.63 13.96
C LEU A 86 5.74 -17.22 13.39
N SER A 87 5.69 -17.67 12.13
CA SER A 87 6.85 -18.25 11.45
C SER A 87 8.02 -17.27 11.40
N SER A 88 9.21 -17.73 11.80
CA SER A 88 10.44 -16.94 11.73
C SER A 88 10.79 -16.48 10.31
N LYS A 89 10.43 -17.25 9.27
CA LYS A 89 10.59 -16.84 7.86
C LYS A 89 9.65 -15.69 7.48
N VAL A 90 8.44 -15.67 8.05
CA VAL A 90 7.50 -14.55 7.84
C VAL A 90 8.03 -13.30 8.54
N ILE A 91 8.52 -13.42 9.78
CA ILE A 91 9.17 -12.31 10.50
C ILE A 91 10.34 -11.75 9.67
N GLN A 92 11.26 -12.62 9.25
CA GLN A 92 12.43 -12.24 8.45
C GLN A 92 12.02 -11.55 7.14
N PHE A 93 10.96 -12.01 6.48
CA PHE A 93 10.44 -11.36 5.28
C PHE A 93 9.99 -9.92 5.53
N TYR A 94 9.23 -9.66 6.60
CA TYR A 94 8.77 -8.30 6.90
C TYR A 94 9.89 -7.38 7.38
N GLU A 95 10.87 -7.91 8.11
CA GLU A 95 11.99 -7.13 8.66
C GLU A 95 13.15 -6.91 7.67
N THR A 96 13.32 -7.81 6.70
CA THR A 96 14.41 -7.78 5.70
C THR A 96 13.92 -7.98 4.27
N THR A 97 12.76 -7.42 3.94
CA THR A 97 12.10 -7.56 2.62
C THR A 97 13.01 -7.24 1.44
N ALA A 98 13.98 -6.34 1.59
CA ALA A 98 14.95 -5.99 0.55
C ALA A 98 15.80 -7.17 0.06
N ARG A 99 15.97 -8.21 0.89
CA ARG A 99 16.70 -9.44 0.53
C ARG A 99 15.92 -10.35 -0.40
N TYR A 100 14.62 -10.13 -0.55
CA TYR A 100 13.75 -11.07 -1.26
C TYR A 100 13.40 -10.61 -2.67
N SER A 101 13.44 -11.57 -3.59
CA SER A 101 12.87 -11.47 -4.93
C SER A 101 11.41 -11.96 -4.93
N LEU A 102 10.60 -11.40 -5.84
CA LEU A 102 9.17 -11.70 -5.95
C LEU A 102 8.80 -12.13 -7.36
N GLN A 103 8.08 -13.25 -7.45
CA GLN A 103 7.41 -13.69 -8.68
C GLN A 103 5.92 -13.50 -8.54
N LEU A 104 5.31 -12.71 -9.43
CA LEU A 104 3.90 -12.34 -9.33
C LEU A 104 3.04 -13.06 -10.37
N LYS A 105 2.21 -13.98 -9.89
CA LYS A 105 1.12 -14.56 -10.68
C LYS A 105 -0.19 -13.83 -10.40
N VAL A 106 -0.88 -13.39 -11.46
CA VAL A 106 -2.17 -12.72 -11.36
C VAL A 106 -3.25 -13.58 -11.98
N ASN A 107 -4.32 -13.84 -11.22
CA ASN A 107 -5.52 -14.51 -11.72
C ASN A 107 -6.72 -13.58 -11.59
N TRP A 108 -7.24 -13.12 -12.74
CA TRP A 108 -8.40 -12.24 -12.80
C TRP A 108 -9.70 -13.04 -12.89
N ASN A 109 -10.74 -12.59 -12.19
CA ASN A 109 -12.09 -13.00 -12.52
C ASN A 109 -12.46 -12.42 -13.90
N PRO A 110 -12.90 -13.24 -14.88
CA PRO A 110 -13.22 -12.78 -16.23
C PRO A 110 -14.19 -11.59 -16.28
N PHE A 111 -15.19 -11.57 -15.39
CA PHE A 111 -16.15 -10.47 -15.29
C PHE A 111 -15.47 -9.15 -14.91
N PHE A 112 -14.56 -9.20 -13.92
CA PHE A 112 -13.83 -8.03 -13.44
C PHE A 112 -12.63 -7.66 -14.31
N LYS A 113 -12.13 -8.58 -15.14
CA LYS A 113 -11.00 -8.32 -16.04
C LYS A 113 -11.29 -7.18 -17.00
N PHE A 114 -12.52 -7.11 -17.53
CA PHE A 114 -12.95 -6.01 -18.40
C PHE A 114 -12.89 -4.65 -17.68
N PHE A 115 -13.42 -4.59 -16.46
CA PHE A 115 -13.36 -3.39 -15.62
C PHE A 115 -11.92 -3.03 -15.23
N GLY A 116 -11.08 -4.03 -14.91
CA GLY A 116 -9.67 -3.83 -14.62
C GLY A 116 -8.90 -3.24 -15.80
N VAL A 117 -9.17 -3.72 -17.02
CA VAL A 117 -8.61 -3.13 -18.25
C VAL A 117 -9.09 -1.70 -18.46
N LEU A 118 -10.36 -1.40 -18.16
CA LEU A 118 -10.92 -0.06 -18.32
C LEU A 118 -10.33 0.92 -17.29
N VAL A 119 -10.27 0.54 -16.01
CA VAL A 119 -9.63 1.33 -14.93
C VAL A 119 -8.16 1.54 -15.26
N ASN A 120 -7.44 0.50 -15.67
CA ASN A 120 -6.06 0.66 -16.13
C ASN A 120 -6.00 1.62 -17.32
N LYS A 121 -6.84 1.51 -18.35
CA LYS A 121 -6.78 2.44 -19.48
C LYS A 121 -7.06 3.90 -19.08
N LEU A 122 -7.95 4.12 -18.13
CA LEU A 122 -8.29 5.45 -17.62
C LEU A 122 -7.17 6.03 -16.76
N PHE A 123 -6.52 5.24 -15.90
CA PHE A 123 -5.59 5.75 -14.88
C PHE A 123 -4.10 5.37 -15.11
N SER A 124 -3.79 4.49 -16.09
CA SER A 124 -2.49 3.80 -16.30
C SER A 124 -1.28 4.69 -16.47
N LYS A 125 -1.43 5.91 -16.98
CA LYS A 125 -0.28 6.80 -17.18
C LYS A 125 0.08 7.61 -15.93
N ARG A 126 -0.84 7.72 -14.96
CA ARG A 126 -0.67 8.62 -13.80
C ARG A 126 -0.72 7.92 -12.45
N ILE A 127 -1.41 6.78 -12.34
CA ILE A 127 -1.38 5.93 -11.15
C ILE A 127 -0.35 4.81 -11.37
N ASN A 128 0.91 5.21 -11.62
CA ASN A 128 2.07 4.31 -11.69
C ASN A 128 2.41 3.63 -10.34
N GLN A 129 1.50 3.71 -9.38
CA GLN A 129 1.63 3.17 -8.02
C GLN A 129 0.69 1.99 -7.76
N LEU A 130 -0.31 1.78 -8.63
CA LEU A 130 -1.29 0.68 -8.59
C LEU A 130 -1.55 0.16 -10.02
N ASN A 131 -0.49 -0.04 -10.80
CA ASN A 131 -0.59 -0.70 -12.11
C ASN A 131 -0.82 -2.20 -11.87
N ILE A 132 -2.06 -2.61 -11.62
CA ILE A 132 -2.37 -4.02 -11.44
C ILE A 132 -2.07 -4.74 -12.77
N PRO A 133 -1.12 -5.69 -12.80
CA PRO A 133 -0.79 -6.38 -14.03
C PRO A 133 -2.02 -7.14 -14.55
N THR A 134 -2.40 -6.88 -15.80
CA THR A 134 -3.51 -7.59 -16.47
C THR A 134 -3.10 -8.96 -16.99
N LYS A 135 -1.79 -9.26 -16.97
CA LYS A 135 -1.18 -10.53 -17.33
C LYS A 135 -0.22 -10.97 -16.23
N THR A 136 -0.08 -12.28 -16.08
CA THR A 136 0.94 -12.90 -15.22
C THR A 136 2.32 -12.41 -15.62
N ILE A 137 3.10 -11.96 -14.64
CA ILE A 137 4.52 -11.66 -14.83
C ILE A 137 5.25 -12.95 -14.45
N ALA A 138 5.41 -13.84 -15.43
CA ALA A 138 5.82 -15.23 -15.22
C ALA A 138 7.32 -15.40 -14.94
N ASP A 139 8.13 -14.38 -15.22
CA ASP A 139 9.59 -14.47 -15.17
C ASP A 139 10.11 -13.86 -13.85
N GLU A 140 10.86 -14.64 -13.07
CA GLU A 140 11.48 -14.23 -11.80
C GLU A 140 12.41 -13.03 -11.98
N SER A 141 12.95 -12.87 -13.19
CA SER A 141 13.84 -11.77 -13.54
C SER A 141 13.10 -10.49 -13.96
N ALA A 142 11.78 -10.51 -14.13
CA ALA A 142 11.06 -9.38 -14.71
C ALA A 142 10.79 -8.23 -13.73
N LEU A 143 10.85 -8.46 -12.40
CA LEU A 143 10.59 -7.43 -11.38
C LEU A 143 11.85 -7.05 -10.60
N LYS A 144 12.14 -5.76 -10.50
CA LYS A 144 13.05 -5.20 -9.49
C LYS A 144 12.20 -4.86 -8.27
N SER A 145 12.58 -5.36 -7.11
CA SER A 145 12.00 -5.03 -5.80
C SER A 145 13.06 -4.30 -5.00
N GLU A 146 12.72 -3.13 -4.48
CA GLU A 146 13.64 -2.27 -3.73
C GLU A 146 12.92 -1.71 -2.51
N ILE A 147 13.60 -1.71 -1.36
CA ILE A 147 13.20 -0.93 -0.20
C ILE A 147 14.02 0.37 -0.22
N ILE A 148 13.30 1.49 -0.23
CA ILE A 148 13.88 2.83 -0.15
C ILE A 148 13.43 3.41 1.19
N THR A 149 14.37 3.94 1.97
CA THR A 149 14.06 4.55 3.27
C THR A 149 14.30 6.04 3.23
N LEU A 150 13.43 6.81 3.88
CA LEU A 150 13.63 8.23 4.15
C LEU A 150 13.91 8.39 5.64
N ALA A 151 15.02 9.02 5.99
CA ALA A 151 15.46 9.20 7.37
C ALA A 151 15.71 10.68 7.70
N ASP A 152 15.52 11.06 8.95
CA ASP A 152 15.89 12.38 9.44
C ASP A 152 17.43 12.52 9.37
N PRO A 153 17.98 13.57 8.73
CA PRO A 153 19.43 13.70 8.55
C PRO A 153 20.21 14.01 9.83
N LYS A 154 19.54 14.47 10.90
CA LYS A 154 20.16 14.81 12.19
C LYS A 154 20.16 13.62 13.14
N THR A 155 19.05 12.88 13.22
CA THR A 155 18.91 11.75 14.15
C THR A 155 19.19 10.40 13.49
N ASN A 156 19.20 10.34 12.15
CA ASN A 156 19.22 9.12 11.35
C ASN A 156 18.03 8.18 11.66
N GLU A 157 16.95 8.73 12.23
CA GLU A 157 15.73 8.00 12.51
C GLU A 157 14.95 7.73 11.22
N LEU A 158 14.44 6.52 11.07
CA LEU A 158 13.61 6.13 9.94
C LEU A 158 12.24 6.82 10.02
N VAL A 159 11.90 7.61 9.00
CA VAL A 159 10.61 8.30 8.90
C VAL A 159 9.66 7.56 7.95
N TYR A 160 10.15 7.12 6.80
CA TYR A 160 9.34 6.39 5.82
C TYR A 160 10.06 5.18 5.24
N THR A 161 9.31 4.09 5.05
CA THR A 161 9.72 2.92 4.28
C THR A 161 8.88 2.86 3.01
N ILE A 162 9.53 2.93 1.85
CA ILE A 162 8.88 2.82 0.55
C ILE A 162 9.24 1.48 -0.08
N TRP A 163 8.23 0.70 -0.45
CA TRP A 163 8.42 -0.49 -1.26
C TRP A 163 8.23 -0.15 -2.73
N PHE A 164 9.35 -0.03 -3.43
CA PHE A 164 9.42 0.40 -4.82
C PHE A 164 9.64 -0.80 -5.74
N ARG A 165 8.73 -1.01 -6.69
CA ARG A 165 8.75 -2.16 -7.61
C ARG A 165 8.61 -1.70 -9.05
N THR A 166 9.55 -2.12 -9.89
CA THR A 166 9.59 -1.80 -11.32
C THR A 166 9.74 -3.05 -12.18
N VAL A 167 9.31 -2.96 -13.45
CA VAL A 167 9.65 -3.97 -14.46
C VAL A 167 11.12 -3.78 -14.85
N LYS A 168 11.98 -4.80 -14.70
CA LYS A 168 13.42 -4.68 -15.03
C LYS A 168 13.65 -4.29 -16.49
N ALA A 169 12.89 -4.88 -17.40
CA ALA A 169 13.06 -4.68 -18.84
C ALA A 169 12.70 -3.26 -19.32
N THR A 170 11.74 -2.59 -18.67
CA THR A 170 11.23 -1.29 -19.12
C THR A 170 11.47 -0.16 -18.13
N GLY A 171 11.90 -0.46 -16.90
CA GLY A 171 11.95 0.49 -15.79
C GLY A 171 10.57 0.96 -15.31
N GLN A 172 9.47 0.46 -15.89
CA GLN A 172 8.13 0.93 -15.57
C GLN A 172 7.77 0.63 -14.12
N VAL A 173 7.38 1.65 -13.37
CA VAL A 173 6.90 1.51 -11.99
C VAL A 173 5.56 0.78 -11.98
N ILE A 174 5.51 -0.29 -11.18
CA ILE A 174 4.31 -1.09 -10.96
C ILE A 174 3.64 -0.69 -9.65
N TYR A 175 4.45 -0.65 -8.58
CA TYR A 175 4.02 -0.29 -7.24
C TYR A 175 5.06 0.61 -6.57
N SER A 176 4.60 1.70 -5.97
CA SER A 176 5.38 2.54 -5.07
C SER A 176 4.44 2.92 -3.93
N GLY A 177 4.55 2.19 -2.82
CA GLY A 177 3.73 2.37 -1.64
C GLY A 177 4.60 2.62 -0.43
N ILE A 178 4.12 3.46 0.48
CA ILE A 178 4.76 3.74 1.76
C ILE A 178 4.15 2.81 2.79
N TYR A 179 4.99 2.06 3.50
CA TYR A 179 4.59 1.04 4.46
C TYR A 179 4.99 1.45 5.87
N GLY A 180 4.16 1.07 6.82
CA GLY A 180 4.42 1.25 8.24
C GLY A 180 3.32 0.61 9.07
N THR A 181 3.19 1.07 10.31
CA THR A 181 2.10 0.69 11.21
C THR A 181 1.26 1.92 11.57
N CYS A 182 0.02 1.66 11.97
CA CYS A 182 -0.88 2.67 12.54
C CYS A 182 -1.72 2.04 13.64
N THR A 183 -2.19 2.85 14.59
CA THR A 183 -3.12 2.39 15.63
C THR A 183 -4.51 2.89 15.30
N LEU A 184 -5.44 1.99 15.03
CA LEU A 184 -6.84 2.34 14.74
C LEU A 184 -7.51 2.95 15.97
N PRO A 185 -8.65 3.66 15.79
CA PRO A 185 -9.50 4.10 16.91
C PRO A 185 -9.95 2.98 17.86
N SER A 186 -9.93 1.72 17.41
CA SER A 186 -10.19 0.54 18.26
C SER A 186 -9.05 0.23 19.24
N GLY A 187 -7.87 0.82 19.06
CA GLY A 187 -6.62 0.48 19.76
C GLY A 187 -5.81 -0.63 19.09
N GLU A 188 -6.33 -1.25 18.03
CA GLU A 188 -5.61 -2.30 17.30
C GLU A 188 -4.49 -1.69 16.45
N THR A 189 -3.31 -2.31 16.49
CA THR A 189 -2.18 -1.91 15.64
C THR A 189 -2.22 -2.67 14.33
N CYS A 190 -2.26 -1.93 13.23
CA CYS A 190 -2.44 -2.43 11.88
C CYS A 190 -1.25 -2.08 10.98
N VAL A 191 -1.07 -2.85 9.91
CA VAL A 191 -0.17 -2.47 8.82
C VAL A 191 -0.88 -1.45 7.94
N ILE A 192 -0.20 -0.37 7.60
CA ILE A 192 -0.70 0.66 6.68
C ILE A 192 0.16 0.70 5.42
N ALA A 193 -0.50 0.81 4.26
CA ALA A 193 0.11 1.04 2.97
C ALA A 193 -0.51 2.28 2.32
N VAL A 194 0.29 3.32 2.10
CA VAL A 194 -0.14 4.61 1.53
C VAL A 194 0.40 4.73 0.11
N PHE A 195 -0.52 4.99 -0.84
CA PHE A 195 -0.24 5.22 -2.25
C PHE A 195 -0.55 6.69 -2.59
N PRO A 196 0.47 7.56 -2.69
CA PRO A 196 0.29 8.99 -2.93
C PRO A 196 -0.39 9.30 -4.26
N LEU A 197 -1.54 9.97 -4.21
CA LEU A 197 -2.29 10.41 -5.38
C LEU A 197 -2.23 11.95 -5.50
N PRO A 198 -2.47 12.54 -6.67
CA PRO A 198 -2.53 13.99 -6.79
C PRO A 198 -3.48 14.62 -5.76
N ASN A 199 -2.96 15.52 -4.92
CA ASN A 199 -3.67 16.21 -3.83
C ASN A 199 -4.24 15.27 -2.74
N GLY A 200 -3.75 14.03 -2.63
CA GLY A 200 -4.29 13.06 -1.71
C GLY A 200 -3.50 11.75 -1.63
N ASN A 201 -4.14 10.69 -1.19
CA ASN A 201 -3.62 9.33 -1.27
C ASN A 201 -4.76 8.29 -1.30
N ALA A 202 -4.43 7.10 -1.77
CA ALA A 202 -5.18 5.89 -1.50
C ALA A 202 -4.44 5.13 -0.40
N THR A 203 -5.14 4.79 0.68
CA THR A 203 -4.57 4.18 1.87
C THR A 203 -5.27 2.86 2.15
N VAL A 204 -4.49 1.81 2.37
CA VAL A 204 -4.98 0.49 2.76
C VAL A 204 -4.47 0.20 4.16
N ILE A 205 -5.38 -0.02 5.10
CA ILE A 205 -5.06 -0.44 6.46
C ILE A 205 -5.50 -1.89 6.62
N MET A 206 -4.61 -2.73 7.12
CA MET A 206 -4.82 -4.18 7.22
C MET A 206 -4.56 -4.65 8.65
N ASN A 207 -5.56 -5.32 9.22
CA ASN A 207 -5.46 -5.92 10.54
C ASN A 207 -4.63 -7.21 10.48
N PRO A 208 -3.53 -7.33 11.25
CA PRO A 208 -2.75 -8.55 11.32
C PRO A 208 -3.44 -9.65 12.13
N LYS A 209 -3.35 -10.88 11.63
CA LYS A 209 -3.81 -12.08 12.31
C LYS A 209 -2.83 -13.21 12.06
N VAL A 210 -2.33 -13.82 13.13
CA VAL A 210 -1.49 -15.03 13.04
C VAL A 210 -2.39 -16.25 12.93
N GLU A 211 -2.21 -17.04 11.88
CA GLU A 211 -2.95 -18.27 11.62
C GLU A 211 -2.30 -19.48 12.32
N ALA A 212 -3.07 -20.56 12.53
CA ALA A 212 -2.63 -21.70 13.36
C ALA A 212 -1.32 -22.36 12.86
N ASN A 213 -1.03 -22.25 11.57
CA ASN A 213 0.18 -22.75 10.92
C ASN A 213 1.34 -21.75 10.92
N GLY A 214 1.24 -20.65 11.67
CA GLY A 214 2.28 -19.60 11.74
C GLY A 214 2.32 -18.64 10.55
N ALA A 215 1.33 -18.67 9.65
CA ALA A 215 1.18 -17.68 8.60
C ALA A 215 0.65 -16.34 9.17
N LEU A 216 1.00 -15.23 8.53
CA LEU A 216 0.43 -13.92 8.83
C LEU A 216 -0.61 -13.54 7.78
N THR A 217 -1.84 -13.28 8.21
CA THR A 217 -2.89 -12.69 7.40
C THR A 217 -3.05 -11.21 7.72
N LEU A 218 -3.02 -10.38 6.70
CA LEU A 218 -3.35 -8.96 6.71
C LEU A 218 -4.72 -8.79 6.05
N ASP A 219 -5.73 -8.34 6.80
CA ASP A 219 -7.12 -8.24 6.35
C ASP A 219 -7.65 -6.80 6.43
N SER A 220 -8.15 -6.28 5.31
CA SER A 220 -8.72 -4.92 5.18
C SER A 220 -10.24 -4.95 4.93
N SER A 221 -10.94 -5.94 5.49
CA SER A 221 -12.39 -6.13 5.31
C SER A 221 -13.29 -5.46 6.36
N GLY A 222 -12.83 -4.38 6.99
CA GLY A 222 -13.60 -3.58 7.93
C GLY A 222 -14.94 -3.09 7.39
N LYS A 223 -15.83 -2.68 8.29
CA LYS A 223 -17.24 -2.43 7.97
C LYS A 223 -17.61 -0.96 7.99
N LYS A 224 -16.90 -0.14 8.76
CA LYS A 224 -17.15 1.29 8.93
C LYS A 224 -15.85 2.09 8.93
N PHE A 225 -15.99 3.40 8.77
CA PHE A 225 -14.88 4.34 8.94
C PHE A 225 -14.27 4.20 10.33
N GLY A 226 -12.95 4.11 10.41
CA GLY A 226 -12.21 3.80 11.64
C GLY A 226 -11.81 2.33 11.76
N ASP A 227 -12.32 1.44 10.91
CA ASP A 227 -11.86 0.06 10.83
C ASP A 227 -10.70 -0.08 9.82
N ALA A 228 -9.99 -1.21 9.85
CA ALA A 228 -9.07 -1.59 8.77
C ALA A 228 -9.82 -1.65 7.42
N GLY A 229 -9.24 -1.09 6.37
CA GLY A 229 -9.86 -1.08 5.05
C GLY A 229 -9.23 -0.10 4.08
N PHE A 230 -9.94 0.17 2.99
CA PHE A 230 -9.49 1.06 1.93
C PHE A 230 -10.10 2.45 2.08
N TYR A 231 -9.23 3.47 2.04
CA TYR A 231 -9.57 4.86 2.22
C TYR A 231 -8.98 5.70 1.09
N PHE A 232 -9.76 6.65 0.59
CA PHE A 232 -9.18 7.80 -0.10
C PHE A 232 -9.05 8.94 0.90
N CYS A 233 -7.93 9.65 0.89
CA CYS A 233 -7.73 10.89 1.64
C CYS A 233 -7.36 11.99 0.65
N LEU A 234 -7.89 13.19 0.83
CA LEU A 234 -7.56 14.32 -0.03
C LEU A 234 -7.54 15.64 0.73
N LYS A 235 -6.84 16.62 0.14
CA LYS A 235 -6.89 18.02 0.51
C LYS A 235 -7.63 18.81 -0.57
N ASP A 236 -8.72 19.48 -0.21
CA ASP A 236 -9.50 20.29 -1.14
C ASP A 236 -8.79 21.63 -1.47
N ALA A 237 -9.39 22.42 -2.37
CA ALA A 237 -8.83 23.71 -2.77
C ALA A 237 -8.73 24.74 -1.63
N ASN A 238 -9.57 24.62 -0.60
CA ASN A 238 -9.60 25.49 0.58
C ASN A 238 -8.67 24.98 1.70
N GLY A 239 -7.98 23.86 1.47
CA GLY A 239 -7.08 23.24 2.44
C GLY A 239 -7.76 22.34 3.47
N ASN A 240 -9.06 22.05 3.33
CA ASN A 240 -9.73 21.09 4.19
C ASN A 240 -9.37 19.65 3.80
N TYR A 241 -9.35 18.77 4.80
CA TYR A 241 -9.10 17.36 4.60
C TYR A 241 -10.41 16.58 4.51
N TRP A 242 -10.46 15.63 3.59
CA TRP A 242 -11.59 14.75 3.37
C TRP A 242 -11.11 13.31 3.28
N SER A 243 -11.95 12.39 3.72
CA SER A 243 -11.72 10.97 3.51
C SER A 243 -12.98 10.24 3.11
N GLN A 244 -12.81 9.23 2.26
CA GLN A 244 -13.88 8.32 1.86
C GLN A 244 -13.48 6.87 2.09
N PHE A 245 -14.29 6.17 2.88
CA PHE A 245 -14.11 4.75 3.17
C PHE A 245 -14.80 3.88 2.12
N VAL A 246 -14.07 2.98 1.48
CA VAL A 246 -14.58 2.14 0.37
C VAL A 246 -14.90 0.73 0.87
N ARG A 247 -16.01 0.60 1.62
CA ARG A 247 -16.46 -0.67 2.23
C ARG A 247 -16.57 -1.86 1.25
N SER A 248 -16.89 -1.57 -0.01
CA SER A 248 -17.09 -2.61 -1.03
C SER A 248 -15.77 -3.25 -1.46
N PHE A 249 -14.65 -2.55 -1.35
CA PHE A 249 -13.33 -3.04 -1.74
C PHE A 249 -12.62 -3.62 -0.53
N ARG A 250 -12.18 -4.87 -0.64
CA ARG A 250 -11.50 -5.57 0.46
C ARG A 250 -10.28 -6.30 -0.08
N ASP A 251 -9.22 -6.25 0.69
CA ASP A 251 -7.97 -6.94 0.44
C ASP A 251 -7.68 -7.90 1.60
N ARG A 252 -7.25 -9.11 1.26
CA ARG A 252 -6.76 -10.11 2.21
C ARG A 252 -5.48 -10.71 1.68
N LEU A 253 -4.37 -10.46 2.36
CA LEU A 253 -3.04 -10.95 2.05
C LEU A 253 -2.61 -11.96 3.12
N THR A 254 -2.33 -13.20 2.74
CA THR A 254 -1.76 -14.21 3.65
C THR A 254 -0.35 -14.56 3.19
N ILE A 255 0.63 -14.45 4.09
CA ILE A 255 2.01 -14.87 3.86
C ILE A 255 2.33 -16.03 4.79
N GLY A 256 2.84 -17.12 4.23
CA GLY A 256 3.19 -18.30 4.99
C GLY A 256 4.13 -19.21 4.20
N GLU A 257 4.43 -20.37 4.78
CA GLU A 257 5.33 -21.36 4.19
C GLU A 257 4.51 -22.49 3.55
N GLU A 258 4.83 -22.81 2.30
CA GLU A 258 4.30 -23.98 1.58
C GLU A 258 5.50 -24.73 0.97
N ASN A 259 5.70 -26.00 1.33
CA ASN A 259 6.82 -26.84 0.84
C ASN A 259 8.20 -26.17 0.99
N HIS A 260 8.48 -25.64 2.18
CA HIS A 260 9.71 -24.90 2.51
C HIS A 260 9.95 -23.57 1.80
N GLN A 261 9.04 -23.16 0.92
CA GLN A 261 9.09 -21.89 0.20
C GLN A 261 8.11 -20.89 0.81
N LEU A 262 8.51 -19.62 0.91
CA LEU A 262 7.63 -18.56 1.35
C LEU A 262 6.70 -18.16 0.19
N ILE A 263 5.39 -18.21 0.45
CA ILE A 263 4.34 -17.89 -0.51
C ILE A 263 3.43 -16.85 0.10
N ALA A 264 3.06 -15.86 -0.71
CA ALA A 264 1.97 -14.95 -0.36
C ALA A 264 0.78 -15.12 -1.32
N LYS A 265 -0.43 -15.17 -0.76
CA LYS A 265 -1.68 -15.19 -1.51
C LYS A 265 -2.48 -13.96 -1.13
N GLN A 266 -2.76 -13.11 -2.11
CA GLN A 266 -3.54 -11.89 -1.91
C GLN A 266 -4.83 -11.96 -2.71
N THR A 267 -5.97 -11.70 -2.08
CA THR A 267 -7.27 -11.73 -2.75
C THR A 267 -7.95 -10.38 -2.62
N LEU A 268 -8.25 -9.77 -3.76
CA LEU A 268 -9.06 -8.57 -3.82
C LEU A 268 -10.51 -8.94 -4.12
N THR A 269 -11.42 -8.39 -3.33
CA THR A 269 -12.86 -8.54 -3.55
C THR A 269 -13.53 -7.18 -3.70
N LEU A 270 -14.52 -7.12 -4.58
CA LEU A 270 -15.38 -5.95 -4.75
C LEU A 270 -16.84 -6.42 -4.60
N TRP A 271 -17.58 -5.80 -3.68
CA TRP A 271 -18.94 -6.23 -3.30
C TRP A 271 -19.01 -7.71 -2.92
N HIS A 272 -18.02 -8.20 -2.18
CA HIS A 272 -17.87 -9.62 -1.78
C HIS A 272 -17.61 -10.60 -2.93
N LEU A 273 -17.56 -10.14 -4.18
CA LEU A 273 -17.18 -10.97 -5.32
C LEU A 273 -15.67 -10.89 -5.50
N ARG A 274 -15.04 -12.05 -5.73
CA ARG A 274 -13.61 -12.12 -6.02
C ARG A 274 -13.32 -11.41 -7.35
N ALA A 275 -12.59 -10.31 -7.27
CA ALA A 275 -12.18 -9.54 -8.45
C ALA A 275 -10.90 -10.16 -9.04
N LEU A 276 -9.92 -10.45 -8.19
CA LEU A 276 -8.67 -11.10 -8.59
C LEU A 276 -7.95 -11.73 -7.40
N THR A 277 -7.00 -12.60 -7.71
CA THR A 277 -6.04 -13.17 -6.76
C THR A 277 -4.63 -13.00 -7.30
N PHE A 278 -3.73 -12.53 -6.43
CA PHE A 278 -2.30 -12.59 -6.63
C PHE A 278 -1.70 -13.78 -5.89
N THR A 279 -0.70 -14.40 -6.49
CA THR A 279 0.16 -15.37 -5.82
C THR A 279 1.60 -14.94 -6.02
N TYR A 280 2.29 -14.74 -4.92
CA TYR A 280 3.70 -14.39 -4.89
C TYR A 280 4.50 -15.62 -4.46
N LYS A 281 5.49 -16.01 -5.26
CA LYS A 281 6.60 -16.82 -4.75
C LYS A 281 7.69 -15.88 -4.29
N ILE A 282 8.19 -16.10 -3.09
CA ILE A 282 9.15 -15.22 -2.44
C ILE A 282 10.44 -16.01 -2.27
N GLY A 283 11.49 -15.59 -2.97
CA GLY A 283 12.83 -16.18 -2.93
C GLY A 283 13.84 -15.22 -2.31
N LEU A 284 14.91 -15.75 -1.73
CA LEU A 284 16.08 -14.95 -1.35
C LEU A 284 16.95 -14.62 -2.57
#